data_AF-A0A821N2Z9-F1
#
_entry.id   AF-A0A821N2Z9-F1
#
_cell.length_a   1.000
_cell.length_b   1.000
_cell.length_c   1.000
_cell.angle_alpha   90.00
_cell.angle_beta   90.00
_cell.angle_gamma   90.00
#
_symmetry.space_group_name_H-M   'P 1'
#
loop_
_entity.id
_entity.type
_entity.pdbx_description
1 polymer ?
#
loop_
_entity_poly.entity_id
_entity_poly.type
_entity_poly.pdbx_seq_one_letter_code
_entity_poly.pdbx_strand_id
1 'polypeptide(L)' 'DEVHLLHDDRGPVLEAVVARTIRTIETTQDAVRFVGLSATLPNYEDIATFLNVKREGLFHFDNSYRPVPLEQQYIGITEK' A
#
# COMPACT_ATOMS: atom_id res chain seq x y z
N ASP A 1 1.85 6.36 -4.61
CA ASP A 1 2.94 6.18 -3.65
C ASP A 1 2.37 6.19 -2.25
N GLU A 2 3.05 5.59 -1.28
CA GLU A 2 2.62 5.47 0.13
C GLU A 2 1.21 4.89 0.32
N VAL A 3 0.91 3.78 -0.35
CA VAL A 3 -0.42 3.13 -0.29
C VAL A 3 -0.79 2.73 1.14
N HIS A 4 0.17 2.51 2.03
CA HIS A 4 -0.08 2.28 3.45
C HIS A 4 -0.84 3.40 4.16
N LEU A 5 -0.89 4.62 3.60
CA LEU A 5 -1.72 5.71 4.11
C LEU A 5 -3.22 5.44 3.96
N LEU A 6 -3.62 4.32 3.34
CA LEU A 6 -5.01 3.85 3.35
C LEU A 6 -5.55 3.63 4.79
N HIS A 7 -4.65 3.41 5.76
CA HIS A 7 -4.99 3.30 7.17
C HIS A 7 -4.99 4.64 7.94
N ASP A 8 -4.69 5.76 7.28
CA ASP A 8 -4.65 7.11 7.86
C ASP A 8 -5.92 7.90 7.50
N ASP A 9 -6.10 9.09 8.06
CA ASP A 9 -7.22 10.02 7.79
C ASP A 9 -7.33 10.40 6.30
N ARG A 10 -6.24 10.23 5.54
CA ARG A 10 -6.18 10.46 4.09
C ARG A 10 -6.62 9.25 3.26
N GLY A 11 -6.79 8.09 3.88
CA GLY A 11 -7.19 6.85 3.24
C GLY A 11 -8.47 6.95 2.40
N PRO A 12 -9.55 7.58 2.91
CA PRO A 12 -10.79 7.76 2.14
C PRO A 12 -10.60 8.50 0.81
N VAL A 13 -9.62 9.40 0.72
CA VAL A 13 -9.31 10.11 -0.53
C VAL A 13 -8.68 9.15 -1.55
N LEU A 14 -7.75 8.30 -1.10
CA LEU A 14 -7.13 7.28 -1.94
C LEU A 14 -8.18 6.27 -2.43
N GLU A 15 -9.08 5.86 -1.54
CA GLU A 15 -10.21 4.98 -1.86
C GLU A 15 -11.10 5.56 -2.95
N ALA A 16 -11.51 6.82 -2.80
CA ALA A 16 -12.33 7.51 -3.79
C ALA A 16 -11.65 7.61 -5.15
N VAL A 17 -10.34 7.85 -5.19
CA VAL A 17 -9.57 7.94 -6.44
C VAL A 17 -9.53 6.58 -7.14
N VAL A 18 -9.20 5.51 -6.42
CA VAL A 18 -9.14 4.15 -6.99
C VAL A 18 -10.51 3.70 -7.48
N ALA A 19 -11.55 3.86 -6.65
CA ALA A 19 -12.92 3.48 -7.01
C ALA A 19 -13.40 4.21 -8.27
N ARG A 20 -13.12 5.52 -8.37
CA ARG A 20 -13.45 6.32 -9.56
C ARG A 20 -12.71 5.81 -10.80
N THR A 21 -11.40 5.55 -10.69
CA THR A 21 -10.61 5.06 -11.83
C THR A 21 -11.09 3.69 -12.29
N ILE A 22 -11.39 2.75 -11.37
CA ILE A 22 -11.97 1.44 -11.72
C ILE A 22 -13.28 1.64 -12.48
N ARG A 23 -14.18 2.50 -11.97
CA ARG A 23 -15.44 2.80 -12.65
C ARG A 23 -15.25 3.41 -14.03
N THR A 24 -14.25 4.28 -14.20
CA THR A 24 -13.90 4.85 -15.50
C THR A 24 -13.42 3.77 -16.47
N ILE A 25 -12.56 2.84 -16.03
CA ILE A 25 -12.10 1.71 -16.86
C ILE A 25 -13.30 0.87 -17.30
N GLU A 26 -14.20 0.50 -16.38
CA GLU A 26 -15.40 -0.28 -16.69
C GLU A 26 -16.30 0.41 -17.73
N THR A 27 -16.44 1.74 -17.64
CA THR A 27 -17.35 2.51 -18.50
C THR A 27 -16.74 2.80 -19.87
N THR A 28 -15.45 3.09 -19.93
CA THR A 28 -14.76 3.53 -21.15
C THR A 28 -14.05 2.41 -21.89
N GLN A 29 -13.82 1.27 -21.22
CA GLN A 29 -12.96 0.17 -21.69
C GLN A 29 -11.51 0.61 -21.96
N ASP A 30 -11.11 1.79 -21.46
CA ASP A 30 -9.72 2.26 -21.51
C ASP A 30 -8.99 1.83 -20.24
N ALA A 31 -7.94 1.03 -20.41
CA ALA A 31 -7.26 0.37 -19.31
C ALA A 31 -6.22 1.30 -18.67
N VAL A 32 -6.34 1.54 -17.36
CA VAL A 32 -5.33 2.26 -16.57
C VAL A 32 -4.54 1.28 -15.73
N ARG A 33 -3.21 1.35 -15.81
CA ARG A 33 -2.32 0.53 -14.98
C ARG A 33 -2.11 1.17 -13.61
N PHE A 34 -2.49 0.47 -12.55
CA PHE A 34 -2.10 0.83 -11.19
C PHE A 34 -0.68 0.35 -10.86
N VAL A 35 0.10 1.22 -10.21
CA VAL A 35 1.39 0.87 -9.60
C VAL A 35 1.37 1.40 -8.17
N GLY A 36 1.22 0.48 -7.21
CA GLY A 36 1.25 0.78 -5.79
C GLY A 36 2.66 0.65 -5.23
N LEU A 37 3.11 1.68 -4.52
CA LEU A 37 4.34 1.67 -3.72
C LEU A 37 3.92 1.86 -2.26
N SER A 38 4.47 1.07 -1.36
CA SER A 38 4.05 1.05 0.03
C SER A 38 5.20 0.62 0.94
N ALA A 39 5.12 1.01 2.21
CA ALA A 39 5.81 0.32 3.28
C ALA A 39 5.28 -1.11 3.42
N THR A 40 6.04 -1.97 4.09
CA THR A 40 5.63 -3.33 4.44
C THR A 40 4.44 -3.30 5.37
N LEU A 41 3.33 -3.89 4.97
CA LEU A 41 2.10 -3.94 5.75
C LEU A 41 1.71 -5.39 6.04
N PRO A 42 1.13 -5.69 7.22
CA PRO A 42 0.59 -7.01 7.50
C PRO A 42 -0.55 -7.42 6.54
N ASN A 43 -1.35 -6.45 6.07
CA ASN A 43 -2.55 -6.64 5.25
C ASN A 43 -2.32 -6.33 3.75
N TYR A 44 -1.11 -6.57 3.24
CA TYR A 44 -0.76 -6.26 1.84
C TYR A 44 -1.59 -7.04 0.81
N GLU A 45 -2.12 -8.22 1.15
CA GLU A 45 -2.99 -9.02 0.28
C GLU A 45 -4.36 -8.35 0.06
N ASP A 46 -4.93 -7.74 1.10
CA ASP A 46 -6.19 -7.01 1.02
C ASP A 46 -6.04 -5.76 0.14
N ILE A 47 -4.92 -5.07 0.28
CA ILE A 47 -4.57 -3.90 -0.55
C ILE A 47 -4.38 -4.30 -2.01
N ALA A 48 -3.73 -5.44 -2.27
CA ALA A 48 -3.57 -5.96 -3.62
C ALA A 48 -4.94 -6.26 -4.25
N THR A 49 -5.84 -6.87 -3.48
CA THR A 49 -7.21 -7.16 -3.90
C THR A 49 -7.97 -5.87 -4.20
N PHE A 50 -7.90 -4.88 -3.32
CA PHE A 50 -8.52 -3.57 -3.49
C PHE A 50 -8.04 -2.84 -4.77
N LEU A 51 -6.74 -2.94 -5.09
CA LEU A 51 -6.15 -2.34 -6.30
C LEU A 51 -6.29 -3.21 -7.56
N ASN A 52 -6.98 -4.35 -7.50
CA ASN A 52 -7.07 -5.35 -8.58
C ASN A 52 -5.70 -5.84 -9.09
N VAL A 53 -4.74 -6.02 -8.20
CA VAL A 53 -3.40 -6.52 -8.52
C VAL A 53 -3.41 -8.05 -8.55
N LYS A 54 -2.95 -8.63 -9.65
CA LYS A 54 -2.75 -10.08 -9.76
C LYS A 54 -1.53 -10.54 -8.97
N ARG A 55 -1.47 -11.82 -8.59
CA ARG A 55 -0.39 -12.39 -7.77
C ARG A 55 1.00 -12.16 -8.37
N GLU A 56 1.13 -12.16 -9.70
CA GLU A 56 2.41 -11.93 -10.40
C GLU A 56 2.91 -10.48 -10.28
N GLY A 57 2.02 -9.55 -9.96
CA GLY A 57 2.33 -8.14 -9.74
C GLY A 57 2.46 -7.76 -8.26
N LEU A 58 2.28 -8.70 -7.33
CA LEU A 58 2.38 -8.46 -5.90
C LEU A 58 3.77 -8.81 -5.39
N PHE A 59 4.44 -7.82 -4.81
CA PHE A 59 5.77 -7.97 -4.24
C PHE A 59 5.76 -7.52 -2.78
N HIS A 60 6.31 -8.37 -1.90
CA HIS A 60 6.47 -8.08 -0.49
C HIS A 60 7.92 -8.36 -0.10
N PHE A 61 8.58 -7.37 0.50
CA PHE A 61 9.99 -7.42 0.85
C PHE A 61 10.13 -7.11 2.33
N ASP A 62 10.64 -8.04 3.14
CA ASP A 62 10.87 -7.78 4.55
C ASP A 62 12.12 -6.89 4.78
N ASN A 63 12.45 -6.63 6.04
CA ASN A 63 13.59 -5.78 6.41
C ASN A 63 14.95 -6.29 5.87
N SER A 64 15.10 -7.58 5.54
CA SER A 64 16.35 -8.12 5.01
C SER A 64 16.69 -7.63 3.60
N TYR A 65 15.69 -7.12 2.87
CA TYR A 65 15.86 -6.56 1.53
C TYR A 65 16.25 -5.08 1.54
N ARG A 66 16.31 -4.43 2.71
CA ARG A 66 16.79 -3.04 2.78
C ARG A 66 18.24 -2.99 2.30
N PRO A 67 18.58 -2.15 1.31
CA PRO A 67 19.95 -2.05 0.79
C PRO A 67 20.98 -1.71 1.87
N VAL A 68 20.55 -0.99 2.90
CA VAL A 68 21.31 -0.73 4.12
C VAL A 68 20.48 -1.27 5.30
N PRO A 69 20.99 -2.27 6.05
CA PRO A 69 20.30 -2.80 7.22
C PRO A 69 20.01 -1.71 8.25
N LEU A 70 18.84 -1.78 8.87
CA LEU A 70 18.39 -0.83 9.90
C LEU A 70 18.36 -1.53 11.26
N GLU A 71 19.21 -1.09 12.19
CA GLU A 71 19.15 -1.47 13.59
C GLU A 71 18.06 -0.65 14.31
N GLN A 72 17.29 -1.29 15.18
CA GLN A 72 16.19 -0.65 15.91
C GLN A 72 16.41 -0.80 17.42
N GLN A 73 16.34 0.32 18.14
CA GLN A 73 16.41 0.37 19.60
C GLN A 73 15.24 1.19 20.13
N TYR A 74 14.49 0.64 21.08
CA TYR A 74 13.35 1.31 21.73
C TYR A 74 13.69 1.57 23.19
N ILE A 75 13.71 2.83 23.62
CA ILE A 75 14.00 3.23 25.00
C ILE A 75 12.70 3.74 25.64
N GLY A 76 12.06 2.89 26.45
CA GLY A 76 10.87 3.26 27.21
C GLY A 76 11.26 3.96 28.51
N ILE A 77 10.91 5.25 28.65
CA ILE A 77 11.11 5.99 29.90
C ILE A 77 9.91 5.74 30.81
N THR A 78 10.16 5.32 32.04
CA THR A 78 9.13 4.94 33.02
C THR A 78 9.10 5.85 34.26
N GLU A 79 9.66 7.07 34.19
CA GLU A 79 9.57 8.00 35.32
C GLU A 79 8.10 8.36 35.60
N LYS A 80 7.73 8.26 36.88
CA LYS A 80 6.41 8.58 37.42
C LYS A 80 6.29 10.05 37.76
#